data_AF-A0A8J6XTL2-F1
#
_entry.id   AF-A0A8J6XTL2-F1
#
_cell.length_a   1.000
_cell.length_b   1.000
_cell.length_c   1.000
_cell.angle_alpha   90.00
_cell.angle_beta   90.00
_cell.angle_gamma   90.00
#
_symmetry.space_group_name_H-M   'P 1'
#
loop_
_entity.id
_entity.type
_entity.pdbx_description
1 polymer ?
#
loop_
_entity_poly.entity_id
_entity_poly.type
_entity_poly.pdbx_seq_one_letter_code
_entity_poly.pdbx_strand_id
1 'polypeptide(L)'
;MIPPSYFSHGYLSHAKWVALWQQCLRIDYQPVIYVSAIAKYHDPKALIPEILKYQLKESDLVSDREWFLELTRQLHKTRAIAVGGVLRQYMRELEEKNQDLIDESEETDEVDGASVSFRWERKVQKYKIEG
;
A
#
# COMPACT_ATOMS: atom_id res chain seq x y z
N MET A 1 9.12 -8.88 -19.12
CA MET A 1 9.45 -9.95 -18.14
C MET A 1 10.94 -10.18 -18.16
N ILE A 2 11.53 -10.49 -17.01
CA ILE A 2 12.98 -10.68 -16.88
C ILE A 2 13.35 -12.08 -17.43
N PRO A 3 14.48 -12.27 -18.14
CA PRO A 3 14.87 -13.58 -18.64
C PRO A 3 15.04 -14.61 -17.50
N PRO A 4 14.72 -15.90 -17.73
CA PRO A 4 14.86 -16.95 -16.72
C PRO A 4 16.28 -17.08 -16.15
N SER A 5 17.29 -16.72 -16.95
CA SER A 5 18.69 -16.69 -16.55
C SER A 5 19.02 -15.59 -15.54
N TYR A 6 18.18 -14.58 -15.34
CA TYR A 6 18.50 -13.43 -14.48
C TYR A 6 18.77 -13.81 -13.03
N PHE A 7 18.02 -14.79 -12.50
CA PHE A 7 18.20 -15.25 -11.12
C PHE A 7 19.44 -16.14 -10.93
N SER A 8 20.13 -16.51 -12.02
CA SER A 8 21.42 -17.22 -11.96
C SER A 8 22.59 -16.34 -12.39
N HIS A 9 22.46 -15.64 -13.51
CA HIS A 9 23.45 -14.74 -14.08
C HIS A 9 22.83 -13.36 -14.28
N GLY A 10 23.41 -12.35 -13.63
CA GLY A 10 22.94 -10.96 -13.75
C GLY A 10 21.97 -10.51 -12.66
N TYR A 11 21.76 -11.30 -11.61
CA TYR A 11 20.98 -10.87 -10.45
C TYR A 11 21.62 -9.62 -9.82
N LEU A 12 20.81 -8.58 -9.61
CA LEU A 12 21.27 -7.34 -8.98
C LEU A 12 21.72 -7.61 -7.54
N SER A 13 22.97 -7.27 -7.23
CA SER A 13 23.46 -7.31 -5.85
C SER A 13 22.73 -6.30 -4.98
N HIS A 14 22.69 -6.57 -3.67
CA HIS A 14 22.06 -5.68 -2.69
C HIS A 14 22.62 -4.25 -2.77
N ALA A 15 23.95 -4.09 -2.90
CA ALA A 15 24.58 -2.78 -3.08
C ALA A 15 24.08 -2.02 -4.33
N LYS A 16 23.85 -2.72 -5.45
CA LYS A 16 23.26 -2.08 -6.65
C LYS A 16 21.81 -1.68 -6.43
N TRP A 17 21.05 -2.49 -5.69
CA TRP A 17 19.69 -2.12 -5.29
C TRP A 17 19.69 -0.85 -4.42
N VAL A 18 20.56 -0.76 -3.41
CA VAL A 18 20.71 0.43 -2.55
C VAL A 18 20.99 1.67 -3.39
N ALA A 19 21.95 1.58 -4.32
CA ALA A 19 22.31 2.69 -5.20
C ALA A 19 21.15 3.13 -6.12
N LEU A 20 20.41 2.19 -6.70
CA LEU A 20 19.24 2.50 -7.52
C LEU A 20 18.15 3.21 -6.70
N TRP A 21 17.86 2.72 -5.50
CA TRP A 21 16.88 3.33 -4.60
C TRP A 21 17.30 4.73 -4.16
N GLN A 22 18.58 4.92 -3.84
CA GLN A 22 19.14 6.24 -3.52
C GLN A 22 18.91 7.24 -4.67
N GLN A 23 19.21 6.83 -5.90
CA GLN A 23 19.03 7.68 -7.10
C GLN A 23 17.55 7.99 -7.37
N CYS A 24 16.67 7.00 -7.25
CA CYS A 24 15.23 7.18 -7.46
C CYS A 24 14.61 8.11 -6.42
N LEU A 25 15.00 7.96 -5.15
CA LEU A 25 14.51 8.79 -4.04
C LEU A 25 15.19 10.17 -3.97
N ARG A 26 16.31 10.37 -4.68
CA ARG A 26 17.12 11.60 -4.68
C ARG A 26 17.59 12.00 -3.27
N ILE A 27 17.99 11.00 -2.48
CA ILE A 27 18.52 11.17 -1.12
C ILE A 27 20.05 11.11 -1.11
N ASP A 28 20.67 11.82 -0.17
CA ASP A 28 22.13 11.95 -0.02
C ASP A 28 22.77 10.83 0.83
N TYR A 29 21.96 9.96 1.42
CA TYR A 29 22.40 8.80 2.21
C TYR A 29 22.07 7.47 1.54
N GLN A 30 22.71 6.39 1.99
CA GLN A 30 22.39 5.02 1.56
C GLN A 30 21.17 4.50 2.34
N PRO A 31 20.03 4.24 1.67
CA PRO A 31 18.86 3.73 2.34
C PRO A 31 19.05 2.28 2.79
N VAL A 32 18.54 1.93 3.97
CA VAL A 32 18.41 0.53 4.40
C VAL A 32 17.25 -0.09 3.64
N ILE A 33 17.55 -1.07 2.80
CA ILE A 33 16.53 -1.79 2.02
C ILE A 33 16.59 -3.29 2.33
N TYR A 34 15.41 -3.91 2.35
CA TYR A 34 15.25 -5.35 2.47
C TYR A 34 14.83 -5.92 1.11
N VAL A 35 15.66 -6.80 0.55
CA VAL A 35 15.37 -7.47 -0.74
C VAL A 35 15.49 -8.96 -0.52
N SER A 36 14.40 -9.68 -0.76
CA SER A 36 14.35 -11.14 -0.61
C SER A 36 13.50 -11.77 -1.71
N ALA A 37 13.84 -13.00 -2.08
CA ALA A 37 13.04 -13.81 -2.97
C ALA A 37 11.91 -14.48 -2.18
N ILE A 38 10.70 -14.49 -2.73
CA ILE A 38 9.58 -15.23 -2.15
C ILE A 38 9.84 -16.72 -2.34
N ALA A 39 9.79 -17.50 -1.26
CA ALA A 39 9.97 -18.93 -1.31
C ALA A 39 8.84 -19.61 -2.10
N LYS A 40 9.20 -20.59 -2.94
CA LYS A 40 8.29 -21.27 -3.90
C LYS A 40 7.07 -21.94 -3.26
N TYR A 41 7.10 -22.23 -1.97
CA TYR A 41 6.07 -22.98 -1.25
C TYR A 41 4.99 -22.11 -0.61
N HIS A 42 5.16 -20.77 -0.62
CA HIS A 42 4.11 -19.88 -0.16
C HIS A 42 3.15 -19.57 -1.31
N ASP A 43 1.85 -19.68 -1.04
CA ASP A 43 0.83 -19.20 -1.96
C ASP A 43 0.98 -17.67 -2.11
N PRO A 44 1.30 -17.16 -3.31
CA PRO A 44 1.39 -15.73 -3.54
C PRO A 44 0.11 -14.99 -3.13
N LYS A 45 -1.07 -15.64 -3.22
CA LYS A 45 -2.36 -15.04 -2.87
C LYS A 45 -2.48 -14.67 -1.40
N ALA A 46 -1.81 -15.39 -0.50
CA ALA A 46 -1.80 -15.07 0.93
C ALA A 46 -0.69 -14.09 1.29
N LEU A 47 0.49 -14.24 0.68
CA LEU A 47 1.67 -13.46 1.03
C LEU A 47 1.65 -12.03 0.47
N ILE A 48 1.14 -11.83 -0.76
CA ILE A 48 1.08 -10.50 -1.38
C ILE A 48 0.24 -9.53 -0.52
N PRO A 49 -0.99 -9.88 -0.08
CA PRO A 49 -1.74 -9.04 0.85
C PRO A 49 -0.98 -8.77 2.15
N GLU A 50 -0.32 -9.76 2.73
CA GLU A 50 0.42 -9.58 3.99
C GLU A 50 1.56 -8.57 3.86
N ILE A 51 2.31 -8.62 2.76
CA ILE A 51 3.38 -7.65 2.47
C ILE A 51 2.82 -6.24 2.21
N LEU A 52 1.64 -6.15 1.60
CA LEU A 52 1.00 -4.87 1.23
C LEU A 52 0.19 -4.23 2.37
N LYS A 53 -0.19 -4.99 3.41
CA LYS A 53 -1.13 -4.57 4.45
C LYS A 53 -0.74 -3.30 5.22
N TYR A 54 0.53 -2.95 5.30
CA TYR A 54 1.00 -1.93 6.25
C TYR A 54 1.73 -0.76 5.60
N GLN A 55 1.11 -0.08 4.62
CA GLN A 55 1.56 1.27 4.26
C GLN A 55 1.19 2.31 5.33
N LEU A 56 0.12 2.06 6.09
CA LEU A 56 -0.41 2.94 7.13
C LEU A 56 -1.08 2.09 8.21
N LYS A 57 -0.91 2.42 9.49
CA LYS A 57 -1.72 1.81 10.56
C LYS A 57 -2.92 2.68 10.91
N GLU A 58 -4.02 2.06 11.34
CA GLU A 58 -5.22 2.76 11.83
C GLU A 58 -4.89 3.68 13.01
N SER A 59 -3.94 3.30 13.86
CA SER A 59 -3.44 4.16 14.94
C SER A 59 -2.86 5.48 14.42
N ASP A 60 -2.18 5.46 13.27
CA ASP A 60 -1.53 6.64 12.71
C ASP A 60 -2.57 7.62 12.14
N LEU A 61 -3.69 7.09 11.64
CA LEU A 61 -4.82 7.89 11.14
C LEU A 61 -5.51 8.69 12.26
N VAL A 62 -5.61 8.11 13.44
CA VAL A 62 -6.35 8.70 14.57
C VAL A 62 -5.46 9.57 15.46
N SER A 63 -4.15 9.34 15.45
CA SER A 63 -3.20 10.02 16.34
C SER A 63 -2.99 11.51 15.98
N ASP A 64 -2.98 11.85 14.68
CA ASP A 64 -2.77 13.24 14.23
C ASP A 64 -3.66 13.58 13.02
N ARG A 65 -4.65 14.43 13.30
CA ARG A 65 -5.63 14.93 12.32
C ARG A 65 -4.99 15.77 11.21
N GLU A 66 -4.09 16.68 11.57
CA GLU A 66 -3.50 17.61 10.60
C GLU A 66 -2.57 16.85 9.66
N TRP A 67 -1.82 15.91 10.23
CA TRP A 67 -1.01 14.97 9.46
C TRP A 67 -1.83 14.13 8.49
N PHE A 68 -2.98 13.56 8.91
CA PHE A 68 -3.85 12.78 8.02
C PHE A 68 -4.38 13.58 6.82
N LEU A 69 -4.81 14.82 7.06
CA LEU A 69 -5.30 15.70 5.99
C LEU A 69 -4.18 16.06 5.00
N GLU A 70 -2.96 16.29 5.49
CA GLU A 70 -1.81 16.56 4.65
C GLU A 70 -1.34 15.32 3.88
N LEU A 71 -1.32 14.15 4.52
CA LEU A 71 -1.08 12.85 3.86
C LEU A 71 -2.07 12.65 2.71
N THR A 72 -3.36 12.91 2.93
CA THR A 72 -4.38 12.78 1.89
C THR A 72 -4.17 13.75 0.74
N ARG A 73 -3.77 15.00 1.04
CA ARG A 73 -3.42 15.99 0.02
C ARG A 73 -2.22 15.52 -0.81
N GLN A 74 -1.19 14.98 -0.16
CA GLN A 74 0.03 14.51 -0.82
C GLN A 74 -0.21 13.26 -1.68
N LEU A 75 -1.07 12.36 -1.21
CA LEU A 75 -1.45 11.15 -1.95
C LEU A 75 -2.49 11.42 -3.05
N HIS A 76 -3.09 12.61 -3.09
CA HIS A 76 -4.11 12.94 -4.09
C HIS A 76 -3.55 12.85 -5.52
N LYS A 77 -4.25 12.10 -6.38
CA LYS A 77 -3.84 11.77 -7.76
C LYS A 77 -2.52 10.98 -7.86
N THR A 78 -2.00 10.46 -6.75
CA THR A 78 -0.90 9.49 -6.80
C THR A 78 -1.48 8.09 -6.98
N ARG A 79 -0.74 7.24 -7.69
CA ARG A 79 -1.09 5.84 -7.83
C ARG A 79 -0.37 5.05 -6.74
N ALA A 80 -1.06 4.79 -5.63
CA ALA A 80 -0.49 4.03 -4.50
C ALA A 80 -0.09 2.60 -4.89
N ILE A 81 -0.84 1.99 -5.82
CA ILE A 81 -0.61 0.62 -6.27
C ILE A 81 -0.49 0.58 -7.79
N ALA A 82 0.70 0.24 -8.29
CA ALA A 82 0.97 -0.05 -9.69
C ALA A 82 1.26 -1.55 -9.84
N VAL A 83 0.23 -2.33 -10.11
CA VAL A 83 0.36 -3.78 -10.31
C VAL A 83 0.71 -4.08 -11.77
N GLY A 84 1.77 -4.85 -12.00
CA GLY A 84 2.20 -5.29 -13.33
C GLY A 84 2.55 -6.78 -13.37
N GLY A 85 2.58 -7.35 -14.58
CA GLY A 85 2.98 -8.74 -14.80
C GLY A 85 2.06 -9.75 -14.09
N VAL A 86 2.68 -10.79 -13.51
CA VAL A 86 1.96 -11.91 -12.87
C VAL A 86 1.08 -11.45 -11.70
N LEU A 87 1.46 -10.36 -11.02
CA LEU A 87 0.69 -9.81 -9.90
C LEU A 87 -0.66 -9.25 -10.33
N ARG A 88 -0.82 -8.84 -11.60
CA ARG A 88 -2.08 -8.27 -12.10
C ARG A 88 -3.21 -9.29 -12.09
N GLN A 89 -2.91 -10.56 -12.34
CA GLN A 89 -3.90 -11.64 -12.30
C GLN A 89 -4.36 -11.89 -10.86
N TYR A 90 -3.42 -12.00 -9.93
CA TYR A 90 -3.72 -12.22 -8.52
C TYR A 90 -4.49 -11.06 -7.88
N MET A 91 -4.13 -9.81 -8.20
CA MET A 91 -4.81 -8.63 -7.67
C MET A 91 -6.22 -8.47 -8.22
N ARG A 92 -6.48 -8.87 -9.47
CA ARG A 92 -7.84 -8.90 -10.02
C ARG A 92 -8.73 -9.88 -9.26
N GLU A 93 -8.24 -11.09 -9.01
CA GLU A 93 -8.98 -12.10 -8.23
C GLU A 93 -9.23 -11.65 -6.78
N LEU A 94 -8.33 -10.86 -6.20
CA LEU A 94 -8.51 -10.27 -4.86
C LEU A 94 -9.51 -9.11 -4.88
N GLU A 95 -9.49 -8.24 -5.89
CA GLU A 95 -10.49 -7.16 -6.06
C GLU A 95 -11.89 -7.74 -6.22
N GLU A 96 -12.06 -8.77 -7.05
CA GLU A 96 -13.34 -9.46 -7.25
C GLU A 96 -13.88 -10.08 -5.95
N LYS A 97 -13.01 -10.65 -5.10
CA LYS A 97 -13.41 -11.22 -3.80
C LYS A 97 -13.64 -10.18 -2.70
N ASN A 98 -12.95 -9.05 -2.74
CA ASN A 98 -13.14 -7.99 -1.75
C ASN A 98 -14.40 -7.16 -2.03
N GLN A 99 -14.87 -7.10 -3.29
CA GLN A 99 -16.19 -6.51 -3.59
C GLN A 99 -17.33 -7.27 -2.88
N ASP A 100 -17.21 -8.59 -2.72
CA ASP A 100 -18.14 -9.40 -1.92
C ASP A 100 -18.04 -9.15 -0.40
N LEU A 101 -16.96 -8.51 0.08
CA LEU A 101 -16.75 -8.22 1.52
C LEU A 101 -17.21 -6.81 1.92
N ILE A 102 -17.62 -5.98 0.94
CA ILE A 102 -18.33 -4.73 1.22
C ILE A 102 -19.79 -5.12 1.42
N ASP A 103 -20.14 -5.48 2.64
CA ASP A 103 -21.53 -5.69 2.98
C ASP A 103 -22.26 -4.34 2.82
N GLU A 104 -23.28 -4.28 1.96
CA GLU A 104 -24.17 -3.11 1.81
C GLU A 104 -25.13 -2.97 3.02
N SER A 105 -24.96 -3.80 4.05
CA SER A 105 -25.65 -3.66 5.32
C SER A 105 -25.00 -2.50 6.11
N GLU A 106 -25.71 -1.38 6.22
CA GLU A 106 -25.37 -0.26 7.11
C GLU A 106 -25.54 -0.63 8.60
N GLU A 107 -25.03 -1.78 9.05
CA GLU A 107 -24.88 -2.04 10.49
C GLU A 107 -23.46 -1.66 10.90
N THR A 108 -23.30 -0.36 11.15
CA THR A 108 -22.12 0.14 11.86
C THR A 108 -22.28 -0.34 13.30
N ASP A 109 -21.46 -1.30 13.73
CA ASP A 109 -21.34 -1.64 15.14
C ASP A 109 -21.13 -0.34 15.93
N GLU A 110 -22.01 -0.04 16.88
CA GLU A 110 -21.86 1.08 17.81
C GLU A 110 -20.57 0.84 18.61
N VAL A 111 -19.46 1.41 18.13
CA VAL A 111 -18.21 1.51 18.86
C VAL A 111 -18.42 2.51 19.99
N ASP A 112 -18.52 2.00 21.22
CA ASP A 112 -18.73 2.76 22.45
C ASP A 112 -17.44 3.52 22.86
N GLY A 113 -17.07 4.50 22.04
CA GLY A 113 -15.92 5.39 22.20
C GLY A 113 -16.12 6.66 21.37
N ALA A 114 -15.39 7.74 21.69
CA ALA A 114 -15.47 8.99 20.94
C ALA A 114 -15.15 8.75 19.45
N SER A 115 -16.17 8.66 18.61
CA SER A 115 -16.03 8.38 17.19
C SER A 115 -15.74 9.70 16.45
N VAL A 116 -14.62 9.74 15.74
CA VAL A 116 -14.29 10.85 14.84
C VAL A 116 -14.63 10.41 13.43
N SER A 117 -15.61 11.05 12.81
CA SER A 117 -16.04 10.72 11.45
C SER A 117 -15.49 11.72 10.44
N PHE A 118 -15.02 11.22 9.29
CA PHE A 118 -14.47 12.03 8.21
C PHE A 118 -15.34 11.89 6.96
N ARG A 119 -15.90 13.00 6.49
CA ARG A 119 -16.73 13.06 5.28
C ARG A 119 -15.97 13.68 4.12
N TRP A 120 -15.98 13.03 2.96
CA TRP A 120 -15.45 13.60 1.71
C TRP A 120 -16.42 14.62 1.11
N GLU A 121 -16.00 15.88 1.01
CA GLU A 121 -16.80 16.92 0.36
C GLU A 121 -16.37 17.09 -1.11
N ARG A 122 -17.17 16.51 -2.02
CA ARG A 122 -16.88 16.48 -3.47
C ARG A 122 -16.64 17.86 -4.10
N LYS A 123 -17.30 18.91 -3.59
CA LYS A 123 -17.20 20.28 -4.13
C LYS A 123 -15.82 20.90 -3.89
N VAL A 124 -15.21 20.60 -2.74
CA VAL A 124 -13.90 21.17 -2.35
C VAL A 124 -12.76 20.16 -2.48
N GLN A 125 -13.08 18.90 -2.78
CA GLN A 125 -12.14 17.77 -2.87
C GLN A 125 -11.28 17.64 -1.60
N LYS A 126 -11.91 17.73 -0.43
CA LYS A 126 -11.26 17.62 0.88
C LYS A 126 -12.12 16.79 1.83
N TYR A 127 -11.47 16.09 2.74
CA TYR A 127 -12.13 15.52 3.91
C TYR A 127 -12.42 16.61 4.94
N LYS A 128 -13.63 16.58 5.50
CA LYS A 128 -14.05 17.38 6.65
C LYS A 128 -14.36 16.45 7.80
N ILE A 129 -14.04 16.89 9.01
CA ILE A 129 -14.47 16.16 10.21
C ILE A 129 -15.91 16.51 10.50
N GLU A 130 -16.68 15.47 10.74
CA GLU A 130 -17.94 15.53 11.44
C GLU A 130 -17.68 15.15 12.90
N GLY A 131 -17.96 16.10 13.78
CA GLY A 131 -18.02 15.91 15.21
C GLY A 131 -19.45 16.10 15.67
#